data_AF-A0A2M8L897-F1
#
_entry.id   AF-A0A2M8L897-F1
#
_cell.length_a   1.000
_cell.length_b   1.000
_cell.length_c   1.000
_cell.angle_alpha   90.00
_cell.angle_beta   90.00
_cell.angle_gamma   90.00
#
_symmetry.space_group_name_H-M   'P 1'
#
loop_
_entity.id
_entity.type
_entity.pdbx_description
1 polymer ?
#
loop_
_entity_poly.entity_id
_entity_poly.type
_entity_poly.pdbx_seq_one_letter_code
_entity_poly.pdbx_strand_id
1 'polypeptide(L)' 'MSLKQKINRKTAQEIQDDIFRKMSADRKLELSSQLWQLAKNLAGDKFYYGTNRSATSSYKYR' A
#
# COMPACT_ATOMS: atom_id res chain seq x y z
N MET A 1 39.10 -9.76 6.73
CA MET A 1 37.90 -9.00 7.12
C MET A 1 36.88 -9.09 5.99
N SER A 2 35.81 -9.85 6.17
CA SER A 2 34.74 -10.00 5.17
C SER A 2 33.75 -8.84 5.32
N LEU A 3 33.77 -7.89 4.39
CA LEU A 3 32.76 -6.84 4.27
C LEU A 3 31.48 -7.49 3.75
N LYS A 4 30.64 -7.98 4.68
CA LYS A 4 29.25 -8.32 4.37
C LYS A 4 28.57 -7.05 3.84
N GLN A 5 28.36 -6.98 2.53
CA GLN A 5 27.58 -5.94 1.89
C GLN A 5 26.19 -5.94 2.54
N LYS A 6 25.90 -4.93 3.36
CA LYS A 6 24.53 -4.64 3.81
C LYS A 6 23.74 -4.30 2.55
N ILE A 7 22.87 -5.20 2.12
CA ILE A 7 21.90 -4.93 1.07
C ILE A 7 20.98 -3.83 1.64
N ASN A 8 21.30 -2.58 1.33
CA ASN A 8 20.51 -1.44 1.74
C ASN A 8 19.23 -1.43 0.90
N ARG A 9 18.22 -2.18 1.33
CA ARG A 9 16.93 -2.23 0.63
C ARG A 9 16.23 -0.89 0.87
N LYS A 10 16.01 -0.15 -0.22
CA LYS A 10 15.22 1.09 -0.18
C LYS A 10 13.87 0.82 0.49
N THR A 11 13.46 1.72 1.35
CA THR A 11 12.12 1.72 1.94
C THR A 11 11.06 1.98 0.87
N ALA A 12 9.81 1.61 1.16
CA ALA A 12 8.69 1.90 0.25
C ALA A 12 8.58 3.41 -0.06
N GLN A 13 8.83 4.25 0.95
CA GLN A 13 8.83 5.70 0.80
C GLN A 13 9.97 6.19 -0.11
N GLU A 14 11.19 5.67 0.05
CA GLU A 14 12.32 6.02 -0.82
C GLU A 14 12.09 5.61 -2.27
N ILE A 15 11.43 4.47 -2.50
CA ILE A 15 11.05 4.03 -3.84
C ILE A 15 9.98 4.96 -4.41
N GLN A 16 8.98 5.30 -3.60
CA GLN A 16 7.91 6.23 -3.98
C GLN A 16 8.48 7.59 -4.37
N ASP A 17 9.35 8.17 -3.55
CA ASP A 17 9.98 9.46 -3.82
C ASP A 17 10.82 9.44 -5.09
N ASP A 18 11.56 8.36 -5.36
CA ASP A 18 12.35 8.21 -6.59
C ASP A 18 11.45 8.13 -7.84
N ILE A 19 10.29 7.47 -7.72
CA ILE A 19 9.28 7.39 -8.78
C ILE A 19 8.65 8.77 -9.02
N PHE A 20 8.21 9.47 -7.97
CA PHE A 20 7.60 10.79 -8.10
C PHE A 20 8.61 11.85 -8.55
N ARG A 21 9.88 11.77 -8.16
CA ARG A 21 10.90 12.75 -8.57
C ARG A 21 11.15 12.72 -10.09
N LYS A 22 10.93 11.57 -10.74
CA LYS A 22 11.10 11.39 -12.20
C LYS A 22 9.87 11.78 -13.03
N MET A 23 8.75 12.10 -12.39
CA MET A 23 7.52 12.53 -13.11
C MET A 23 7.43 14.04 -13.28
N SER A 24 6.88 14.48 -14.41
CA SER A 24 6.47 15.87 -14.60
C SER A 24 5.32 16.24 -13.66
N ALA A 25 5.16 17.55 -13.38
CA ALA A 25 4.09 18.04 -12.52
C ALA A 25 2.70 17.63 -13.04
N ASP A 26 2.46 17.76 -14.34
CA ASP A 26 1.18 17.41 -14.96
C ASP A 26 0.85 15.92 -14.80
N ARG A 27 1.85 15.05 -14.97
CA ARG A 27 1.67 13.60 -14.80
C ARG A 27 1.35 13.23 -13.36
N LYS A 28 1.90 13.96 -12.38
CA LYS A 28 1.54 13.76 -10.97
C LYS A 28 0.10 14.12 -10.70
N LEU A 29 -0.36 15.25 -11.22
CA LEU A 29 -1.75 15.70 -11.06
C LEU A 29 -2.73 14.70 -11.68
N GLU A 30 -2.42 14.20 -12.87
CA GLU A 30 -3.21 13.17 -13.55
C GLU A 30 -3.27 11.88 -12.71
N LEU A 31 -2.11 11.37 -12.26
CA LEU A 31 -2.03 10.16 -11.44
C LEU A 31 -2.81 10.32 -10.12
N SER A 32 -2.67 11.45 -9.44
CA SER A 32 -3.39 11.74 -8.20
C SER A 32 -4.90 11.77 -8.40
N SER A 33 -5.37 12.34 -9.52
CA SER A 33 -6.80 12.35 -9.88
C SER A 33 -7.33 10.94 -10.11
N GLN A 34 -6.58 10.11 -10.85
CA GLN A 34 -6.94 8.71 -11.11
C GLN A 34 -6.98 7.88 -9.82
N LEU A 35 -5.99 8.03 -8.95
CA LEU A 35 -5.95 7.36 -7.65
C LEU A 35 -7.11 7.78 -6.76
N TRP A 36 -7.51 9.05 -6.79
CA TRP A 36 -8.66 9.55 -6.05
C TRP A 36 -9.96 8.93 -6.56
N GLN A 37 -10.17 8.87 -7.88
CA GLN A 37 -11.33 8.22 -8.47
C GLN A 37 -11.38 6.73 -8.10
N LEU A 38 -10.25 6.03 -8.19
CA LEU A 38 -10.14 4.63 -7.79
C LEU A 38 -10.52 4.45 -6.31
N ALA A 39 -9.99 5.29 -5.41
CA ALA A 39 -10.31 5.24 -4.00
C ALA A 39 -11.79 5.51 -3.73
N LYS A 40 -12.40 6.45 -4.46
CA LYS A 40 -13.84 6.73 -4.38
C LYS A 40 -14.68 5.54 -4.83
N ASN A 41 -14.31 4.88 -5.92
CA ASN A 41 -14.99 3.69 -6.42
C ASN A 41 -14.86 2.54 -5.42
N LEU A 42 -13.65 2.32 -4.87
CA LEU A 42 -13.39 1.32 -3.82
C LEU A 42 -14.09 1.63 -2.48
N ALA A 43 -14.41 2.89 -2.19
CA ALA A 43 -15.14 3.27 -0.98
C ALA A 43 -16.66 3.22 -1.17
N GLY A 44 -17.14 3.51 -2.39
CA GLY A 44 -18.54 3.43 -2.77
C GLY A 44 -19.04 1.99 -2.83
N ASP A 45 -18.25 1.11 -3.44
CA ASP A 45 -18.40 -0.33 -3.27
C ASP A 45 -17.85 -0.69 -1.90
N LYS A 46 -18.70 -0.79 -0.88
CA LYS A 46 -18.30 -1.25 0.47
C LYS A 46 -17.56 -2.58 0.36
N PHE A 47 -16.24 -2.55 0.28
CA PHE A 47 -15.40 -3.73 0.44
C PHE A 47 -15.53 -4.15 1.90
N TYR A 48 -16.45 -5.07 2.17
CA TYR A 48 -16.57 -5.74 3.45
C TYR A 48 -15.37 -6.68 3.64
N TYR A 49 -14.19 -6.10 3.82
CA TYR A 49 -12.98 -6.83 4.12
C TYR A 49 -13.05 -7.28 5.59
N GLY A 50 -13.74 -8.41 5.83
CA GLY A 50 -13.90 -8.98 7.17
C GLY A 50 -15.25 -9.65 7.46
N THR A 51 -16.25 -9.57 6.58
CA THR A 51 -17.57 -10.22 6.81
C THR A 51 -17.52 -11.74 6.75
N ASN A 52 -16.48 -12.32 6.14
CA ASN A 52 -16.20 -13.76 6.14
C ASN A 52 -14.97 -14.12 6.98
N ARG A 53 -14.67 -13.37 8.05
CA ARG A 53 -13.79 -13.94 9.09
C ARG A 53 -14.59 -15.02 9.78
N SER A 54 -14.19 -16.28 9.59
CA SER A 54 -14.68 -17.37 10.43
C SER A 54 -14.53 -16.93 11.88
N ALA A 55 -15.63 -16.92 12.63
CA ALA A 55 -15.59 -16.65 14.06
C ALA A 55 -14.57 -17.63 14.62
N THR A 56 -13.42 -17.11 15.05
CA THR A 56 -12.42 -17.94 15.70
C THR A 56 -13.13 -18.45 16.95
N SER A 57 -13.55 -19.72 16.90
CA SER A 57 -14.12 -20.41 18.04
C SER A 57 -13.06 -20.33 19.12
N SER A 58 -13.24 -19.40 20.04
CA SER A 58 -12.48 -19.32 21.28
C SER A 58 -12.84 -20.59 22.05
N TYR A 59 -12.12 -21.67 21.77
CA TYR A 59 -12.18 -22.88 22.56
C TYR A 59 -11.95 -22.47 24.00
N LYS A 60 -13.02 -22.58 24.80
CA LYS A 60 -13.00 -22.46 26.25
C LYS A 60 -11.95 -23.45 26.76
N TYR A 61 -10.80 -22.95 27.18
CA TYR A 61 -10.03 -23.64 28.21
C TYR A 61 -10.67 -23.27 29.55
N ARG A 62 -11.56 -24.14 30.00
CA ARG A 62 -11.86 -24.35 31.41
C ARG A 62 -10.80 -25.30 31.98
#